data_AF-E2B6D1-F1
#
_entry.id   AF-E2B6D1-F1
#
_cell.length_a   1.000
_cell.length_b   1.000
_cell.length_c   1.000
_cell.angle_alpha   90.00
_cell.angle_beta   90.00
_cell.angle_gamma   90.00
#
_symmetry.space_group_name_H-M   'P 1'
#
loop_
_entity.id
_entity.type
_entity.pdbx_description
1 polymer ?
#
loop_
_entity_poly.entity_id
_entity_poly.type
_entity_poly.pdbx_seq_one_letter_code
_entity_poly.pdbx_strand_id
1 'polypeptide(L)' 'WVPHELTKKNLMDRISICESLLNRNKIDPFLKRLVTGDEKWITYDNVKRKRSWSNRGEPAE' A
#
# COMPACT_ATOMS: atom_id res chain seq x y z
N TRP A 1 -3.88 9.12 -4.89
CA TRP A 1 -4.56 7.89 -4.45
C TRP A 1 -5.11 8.11 -3.07
N VAL A 2 -6.44 8.05 -2.93
CA VAL A 2 -7.11 8.08 -1.63
C VAL A 2 -7.43 6.63 -1.27
N PRO A 3 -7.06 6.15 -0.06
CA PRO A 3 -7.47 4.83 0.39
C PRO A 3 -8.98 4.68 0.30
N HIS A 4 -9.44 3.54 -0.23
CA HIS A 4 -10.87 3.27 -0.32
C HIS A 4 -11.47 3.09 1.08
N GLU A 5 -12.58 3.75 1.35
CA GLU A 5 -13.33 3.56 2.59
C GLU A 5 -13.99 2.19 2.58
N LEU A 6 -13.67 1.36 3.57
CA LEU A 6 -14.18 0.00 3.62
C LEU A 6 -15.61 -0.02 4.16
N THR A 7 -16.46 -0.85 3.55
CA THR A 7 -17.74 -1.22 4.17
C THR A 7 -17.49 -2.00 5.46
N LYS A 8 -18.45 -1.99 6.39
CA LYS A 8 -18.36 -2.77 7.64
C LYS A 8 -18.11 -4.26 7.38
N LYS A 9 -18.71 -4.81 6.33
CA LYS A 9 -18.49 -6.21 5.92
C LYS A 9 -17.04 -6.46 5.51
N ASN A 10 -16.50 -5.65 4.60
CA ASN A 10 -15.11 -5.79 4.15
C ASN A 10 -14.11 -5.64 5.30
N LEU A 11 -14.43 -4.79 6.29
CA LEU A 11 -13.61 -4.66 7.50
C LEU A 11 -13.60 -5.97 8.31
N MET A 12 -14.77 -6.52 8.60
CA MET A 12 -14.89 -7.77 9.36
C MET A 12 -14.23 -8.95 8.65
N ASP A 13 -14.42 -9.07 7.33
CA ASP A 13 -13.79 -10.12 6.52
C ASP A 13 -12.27 -10.02 6.59
N ARG A 14 -11.71 -8.80 6.48
CA ARG A 14 -10.26 -8.58 6.61
C ARG A 14 -9.73 -8.95 8.00
N ILE A 15 -10.44 -8.61 9.07
CA ILE A 15 -10.05 -8.99 10.43
C ILE A 15 -10.00 -10.52 10.56
N SER A 16 -11.06 -11.21 10.15
CA SER A 16 -11.15 -12.66 10.24
C SER A 16 -10.05 -13.38 9.44
N ILE A 17 -9.76 -12.91 8.23
CA ILE A 17 -8.67 -13.45 7.40
C ILE A 17 -7.32 -13.23 8.07
N CYS A 18 -7.05 -12.03 8.58
CA CYS A 18 -5.80 -11.70 9.27
C CYS A 18 -5.59 -12.57 10.52
N GLU A 19 -6.62 -12.74 11.35
CA GLU A 19 -6.55 -13.60 12.55
C GLU A 19 -6.24 -15.05 12.17
N SER A 20 -6.92 -15.57 11.15
CA SER A 20 -6.72 -16.94 10.65
C SER A 20 -5.29 -17.16 10.13
N LEU A 21 -4.78 -16.22 9.33
CA LEU A 21 -3.41 -16.28 8.79
C LEU A 21 -2.36 -16.16 9.89
N LEU A 22 -2.59 -15.31 10.89
CA LEU A 22 -1.70 -15.15 12.03
C LEU A 22 -1.63 -16.44 12.86
N ASN A 23 -2.78 -17.04 13.15
CA ASN A 23 -2.84 -18.30 13.88
C ASN A 23 -2.16 -19.43 13.10
N ARG A 24 -2.39 -19.52 11.79
CA ARG A 24 -1.68 -20.46 10.93
C ARG A 24 -0.18 -20.26 11.01
N ASN A 25 0.31 -19.01 10.90
CA ASN A 25 1.75 -18.72 10.93
C ASN A 25 2.40 -19.02 12.28
N LYS A 26 1.65 -18.97 13.40
CA LYS A 26 2.14 -19.38 14.72
C LYS A 26 2.32 -20.90 14.84
N ILE A 27 1.44 -21.68 14.19
CA ILE A 27 1.45 -23.15 14.25
C ILE A 27 2.40 -23.73 13.20
N ASP A 28 2.29 -23.29 11.96
CA ASP A 28 3.15 -23.68 10.82
C ASP A 28 3.62 -22.41 10.09
N PRO A 29 4.81 -21.88 10.42
CA PRO A 29 5.38 -20.73 9.74
C PRO A 29 5.49 -20.95 8.22
N PHE A 30 4.71 -20.19 7.45
CA PHE A 30 4.62 -20.39 6.00
C PHE A 30 5.21 -19.25 5.18
N LEU A 31 5.64 -18.15 5.82
CA LEU A 31 6.12 -16.96 5.11
C LEU A 31 7.34 -17.24 4.21
N LYS A 32 8.23 -18.16 4.59
CA LYS A 32 9.39 -18.55 3.76
C LYS A 32 9.01 -19.26 2.45
N ARG A 33 7.79 -19.78 2.36
CA ARG A 33 7.24 -20.48 1.19
C ARG A 33 6.28 -19.59 0.38
N LEU A 34 6.05 -18.35 0.82
CA LEU A 34 5.10 -17.45 0.18
C LEU A 34 5.70 -16.86 -1.10
N VAL A 35 5.01 -17.03 -2.22
CA VAL A 35 5.31 -16.37 -3.49
C VAL A 35 4.20 -15.35 -3.74
N THR A 36 4.57 -14.08 -3.93
CA THR A 36 3.64 -12.99 -4.24
C THR A 36 4.02 -12.31 -5.56
N GLY A 37 3.04 -11.70 -6.21
CA GLY A 37 3.24 -10.90 -7.42
C GLY A 37 2.14 -9.87 -7.52
N ASP A 38 2.47 -8.70 -8.07
CA ASP A 38 1.52 -7.63 -8.38
C ASP A 38 2.04 -6.84 -9.59
N GLU A 39 1.14 -6.23 -10.33
CA GLU A 39 1.48 -5.43 -11.50
C GLU A 39 1.54 -3.95 -11.13
N LYS A 40 2.52 -3.26 -11.69
CA LYS A 40 2.65 -1.81 -11.52
C LYS A 40 2.91 -1.17 -12.88
N TRP A 41 2.10 -0.16 -13.20
CA TRP A 41 2.33 0.68 -14.35
C TRP A 41 3.65 1.45 -14.21
N ILE A 42 4.52 1.34 -15.22
CA ILE A 42 5.74 2.12 -15.38
C ILE A 42 5.51 3.09 -16.54
N THR A 43 5.54 4.39 -16.27
CA THR A 43 5.40 5.42 -17.31
C THR A 43 6.74 5.69 -17.98
N TYR A 44 6.70 6.01 -19.28
CA TYR A 44 7.90 6.36 -20.06
C TYR A 44 8.54 7.66 -19.57
N ASP A 45 7.71 8.69 -19.40
CA ASP A 45 8.12 9.93 -18.76
C ASP A 45 7.50 9.96 -17.35
N ASN A 46 8.37 9.95 -16.34
CA ASN A 46 7.98 10.03 -14.94
C ASN A 46 8.43 11.38 -14.41
N VAL A 47 7.81 12.45 -14.92
CA VAL A 47 8.06 13.83 -14.49
C VAL A 47 7.79 13.92 -12.98
N LYS A 48 8.86 13.80 -12.19
CA LYS A 48 8.79 13.99 -10.76
C LYS A 48 8.65 15.49 -10.52
N ARG A 49 7.56 15.88 -9.85
CA ARG A 49 7.39 17.25 -9.38
C ARG A 49 8.55 17.59 -8.44
N LYS A 50 9.50 18.40 -8.90
CA LYS A 50 10.54 18.96 -8.03
C LYS A 50 9.85 19.87 -7.02
N ARG A 51 10.15 19.70 -5.74
CA ARG A 51 9.78 20.68 -4.71
C ARG A 51 10.97 21.60 -4.53
N SER A 52 10.78 22.87 -4.85
CA SER A 52 11.64 23.95 -4.39
C SER A 52 10.97 24.67 -3.24
N TRP A 53 11.81 25.21 -2.36
CA TRP A 53 11.38 26.12 -1.31
C TRP A 53 11.54 27.53 -1.88
N SER A 54 10.45 28.27 -2.03
CA SER A 54 10.48 29.70 -2.36
C SER A 54 9.90 30.52 -1.21
N ASN A 55 10.31 31.79 -1.14
CA ASN A 55 9.71 32.71 -0.18
C ASN A 55 8.26 33.00 -0.56
N ARG A 56 7.48 33.50 0.40
CA ARG A 56 6.08 33.87 0.19
C ARG A 56 5.97 34.92 -0.93
N GLY A 57 5.37 34.54 -2.05
CA GLY A 57 5.17 35.42 -3.21
C GLY A 57 6.18 35.21 -4.34
N GLU A 58 7.22 34.40 -4.16
CA GLU A 58 8.18 34.06 -5.21
C GLU A 58 7.81 32.74 -5.89
N PRO A 59 7.99 32.64 -7.22
CA PRO A 59 7.83 31.38 -7.93
C PRO A 59 8.81 30.33 -7.39
N ALA A 60 8.35 29.09 -7.35
CA ALA A 60 9.15 27.94 -7.00
C ALA A 60 10.15 27.65 -8.14
N GLU A 61 11.46 27.62 -7.85
CA GLU A 61 12.53 27.25 -8.82
C GLU A 61 12.48 25.77 -9.27
#